data_AF-A0A258RJ16-F1
#
_entry.id   AF-A0A258RJ16-F1
#
_cell.length_a   1.000
_cell.length_b   1.000
_cell.length_c   1.000
_cell.angle_alpha   90.00
_cell.angle_beta   90.00
_cell.angle_gamma   90.00
#
_symmetry.space_group_name_H-M   'P 1'
#
loop_
_entity.id
_entity.type
_entity.pdbx_description
1 polymer ?
#
loop_
_entity_poly.entity_id
_entity_poly.type
_entity_poly.pdbx_seq_one_letter_code
_entity_poly.pdbx_strand_id
1 'polypeptide(L)'
;MTKPVSMLTAWRADVPASIVVSLVALPLCLGIALASGAPLFSGLIAGIVGGIVVGLLSRSPLSVSGPAAGLTVIVLEAIQSLPSYQVFLAAVVIAGALQIAFSISRAGILGEFVPSSVITGMLAAIGLILILKQIPFAVGFEKEFVGSENFIEADGGNTLSSLWISLTERLTPGAAIIGITCTVFLFAWDKFKPKQGPFKLLPGPLVVVVMGVVGNALLALFKPEWALGPKHLVQVPIAADFDAFVGLFTFPDFSAIGSTALWTTAIT
;
A
#
# COMPACT_ATOMS: atom_id res chain seq x y z
N MET A 1 32.30 -10.09 9.14
CA MET A 1 32.80 -8.95 8.34
C MET A 1 32.67 -9.31 6.87
N THR A 2 31.58 -8.93 6.23
CA THR A 2 31.39 -9.07 4.78
C THR A 2 32.09 -7.91 4.08
N LYS A 3 32.88 -8.19 3.03
CA LYS A 3 33.54 -7.14 2.22
C LYS A 3 32.47 -6.18 1.67
N PRO A 4 32.72 -4.86 1.64
CA PRO A 4 31.82 -3.92 0.98
C PRO A 4 31.74 -4.30 -0.50
N VAL A 5 30.58 -4.78 -0.93
CA VAL A 5 30.31 -5.05 -2.34
C VAL A 5 30.16 -3.68 -3.01
N SER A 6 31.03 -3.38 -3.98
CA SER A 6 30.89 -2.17 -4.79
C SER A 6 29.52 -2.16 -5.47
N MET A 7 28.84 -1.01 -5.46
CA MET A 7 27.53 -0.79 -6.11
C MET A 7 27.50 -1.22 -7.58
N LEU A 8 28.66 -1.26 -8.24
CA LEU A 8 28.79 -1.57 -9.65
C LEU A 8 29.13 -3.04 -9.93
N THR A 9 29.33 -3.88 -8.92
CA THR A 9 29.72 -5.29 -9.15
C THR A 9 28.56 -6.12 -9.68
N ALA A 10 27.32 -5.81 -9.27
CA ALA A 10 26.11 -6.58 -9.58
C ALA A 10 25.12 -5.87 -10.51
N TRP A 11 25.51 -4.77 -11.18
CA TRP A 11 24.62 -3.94 -12.00
C TRP A 11 23.79 -4.72 -13.04
N ARG A 12 24.36 -5.78 -13.63
CA ARG A 12 23.67 -6.64 -14.61
C ARG A 12 22.49 -7.40 -14.01
N ALA A 13 22.54 -7.70 -12.72
CA ALA A 13 21.46 -8.32 -11.96
C ALA A 13 20.55 -7.27 -11.32
N ASP A 14 21.12 -6.19 -10.80
CA ASP A 14 20.39 -5.16 -10.04
C ASP A 14 19.50 -4.28 -10.92
N VAL A 15 19.90 -3.99 -12.16
CA VAL A 15 19.08 -3.17 -13.08
C VAL A 15 17.78 -3.89 -13.47
N PRO A 16 17.80 -5.14 -13.97
CA PRO A 16 16.56 -5.87 -14.22
C PRO A 16 15.72 -6.07 -12.94
N ALA A 17 16.37 -6.35 -11.81
CA ALA A 17 15.67 -6.54 -10.54
C ALA A 17 14.97 -5.25 -10.07
N SER A 18 15.61 -4.09 -10.16
CA SER A 18 15.01 -2.81 -9.76
C SER A 18 13.83 -2.41 -10.65
N ILE A 19 13.87 -2.71 -11.95
CA ILE A 19 12.71 -2.55 -12.84
C ILE A 19 11.56 -3.44 -12.38
N VAL A 20 11.81 -4.72 -12.09
CA VAL A 20 10.78 -5.65 -11.60
C VAL A 20 10.18 -5.16 -10.27
N VAL A 21 11.05 -4.79 -9.31
CA VAL A 21 10.63 -4.32 -7.99
C VAL A 21 9.81 -3.03 -8.10
N SER A 22 10.24 -2.07 -8.91
CA SER A 22 9.48 -0.81 -9.11
C SER A 22 8.10 -1.07 -9.73
N LEU A 23 8.02 -1.95 -10.74
CA LEU A 23 6.74 -2.33 -11.35
C LEU A 23 5.77 -3.01 -10.37
N VAL A 24 6.28 -3.80 -9.42
CA VAL A 24 5.47 -4.40 -8.34
C VAL A 24 5.10 -3.36 -7.29
N ALA A 25 6.01 -2.44 -6.96
CA ALA A 25 5.82 -1.44 -5.92
C ALA A 25 4.76 -0.40 -6.29
N LEU A 26 4.61 -0.03 -7.56
CA LEU A 26 3.63 0.97 -8.01
C LEU A 26 2.18 0.66 -7.56
N PRO A 27 1.56 -0.50 -7.90
CA PRO A 27 0.21 -0.82 -7.45
C PRO A 27 0.13 -0.98 -5.92
N LEU A 28 1.19 -1.51 -5.29
CA LEU A 28 1.25 -1.67 -3.84
C LEU A 28 1.20 -0.32 -3.11
N CYS A 29 1.98 0.67 -3.57
CA CYS A 29 2.02 2.02 -2.99
C CYS A 29 0.67 2.72 -3.11
N LEU A 30 0.01 2.60 -4.26
CA LEU A 30 -1.33 3.15 -4.49
C LEU A 30 -2.37 2.46 -3.60
N GLY A 31 -2.33 1.13 -3.50
CA GLY A 31 -3.23 0.35 -2.67
C GLY A 31 -3.10 0.69 -1.19
N ILE A 32 -1.87 0.83 -0.69
CA ILE A 32 -1.63 1.20 0.72
C ILE A 32 -2.07 2.65 0.98
N ALA A 33 -1.79 3.61 0.09
CA ALA A 33 -2.28 4.98 0.27
C ALA A 33 -3.81 5.06 0.27
N LEU A 34 -4.46 4.34 -0.65
CA LEU A 34 -5.92 4.21 -0.67
C LEU A 34 -6.43 3.59 0.64
N ALA A 35 -5.72 2.60 1.16
CA ALA A 35 -6.07 1.96 2.40
C ALA A 35 -5.81 2.85 3.62
N SER A 36 -4.87 3.79 3.56
CA SER A 36 -4.50 4.65 4.69
C SER A 36 -5.31 5.95 4.80
N GLY A 37 -6.21 6.28 3.87
CA GLY A 37 -6.88 7.60 3.89
C GLY A 37 -6.05 8.72 3.32
N ALA A 38 -4.86 8.38 2.82
CA ALA A 38 -3.93 9.35 2.28
C ALA A 38 -4.22 9.61 0.80
N PRO A 39 -3.88 10.80 0.29
CA PRO A 39 -3.87 11.05 -1.15
C PRO A 39 -3.05 9.98 -1.87
N LEU A 40 -3.58 9.39 -2.96
CA LEU A 40 -2.89 8.28 -3.66
C LEU A 40 -1.46 8.62 -4.09
N PHE A 41 -1.24 9.87 -4.49
CA PHE A 41 0.07 10.37 -4.89
C PHE A 41 1.10 10.32 -3.74
N SER A 42 0.67 10.49 -2.48
CA SER A 42 1.60 10.42 -1.34
C SER A 42 2.18 9.02 -1.15
N GLY A 43 1.43 7.96 -1.50
CA GLY A 43 1.96 6.59 -1.49
C GLY A 43 3.10 6.41 -2.48
N LEU A 44 2.97 6.98 -3.68
CA LEU A 44 4.03 6.98 -4.70
C LEU A 44 5.25 7.78 -4.22
N ILE A 45 5.04 8.97 -3.64
CA ILE A 45 6.12 9.78 -3.07
C ILE A 45 6.85 8.98 -1.98
N ALA A 46 6.12 8.38 -1.04
CA ALA A 46 6.71 7.59 0.04
C ALA A 46 7.51 6.39 -0.48
N GLY A 47 7.03 5.70 -1.52
CA GLY A 47 7.76 4.61 -2.18
C GLY A 47 9.04 5.08 -2.87
N ILE A 48 8.98 6.19 -3.61
CA ILE A 48 10.14 6.76 -4.33
C ILE A 48 11.18 7.28 -3.33
N VAL A 49 10.77 8.13 -2.39
CA VAL A 49 11.66 8.74 -1.40
C VAL A 49 12.22 7.68 -0.45
N GLY A 50 11.39 6.74 0.02
CA GLY A 50 11.83 5.61 0.83
C GLY A 50 12.87 4.76 0.11
N GLY A 51 12.59 4.35 -1.14
CA GLY A 51 13.52 3.56 -1.94
C GLY A 51 14.87 4.25 -2.18
N ILE A 52 14.87 5.55 -2.47
CA ILE A 52 16.09 6.32 -2.73
C ILE A 52 16.86 6.60 -1.44
N VAL A 53 16.21 7.24 -0.45
CA VAL A 53 16.89 7.72 0.77
C VAL A 53 17.31 6.54 1.64
N VAL A 54 16.42 5.59 1.89
CA VAL A 54 16.76 4.40 2.68
C VAL A 54 17.73 3.51 1.90
N GLY A 55 17.55 3.34 0.58
CA GLY A 55 18.47 2.56 -0.24
C GLY A 55 19.91 3.10 -0.23
N LEU A 56 20.09 4.43 -0.20
CA LEU A 56 21.41 5.06 -0.15
C LEU A 56 22.05 5.01 1.25
N LEU A 57 21.25 5.14 2.31
CA LEU A 57 21.75 5.21 3.70
C LEU A 57 21.83 3.84 4.39
N SER A 58 21.05 2.86 3.91
CA SER A 58 20.98 1.52 4.50
C SER A 58 22.24 0.71 4.21
N ARG A 59 22.63 -0.12 5.18
CA ARG A 59 23.70 -1.12 5.02
C ARG A 59 23.17 -2.49 4.56
N SER A 60 21.89 -2.58 4.21
CA SER A 60 21.23 -3.81 3.77
C SER A 60 21.09 -3.83 2.24
N PRO A 61 21.90 -4.65 1.52
CA PRO A 61 21.99 -4.60 0.06
C PRO A 61 20.73 -5.07 -0.68
N LEU A 62 19.82 -5.77 -0.02
CA LEU A 62 18.58 -6.30 -0.60
C LEU A 62 17.32 -5.65 -0.02
N SER A 63 17.48 -4.61 0.81
CA SER A 63 16.35 -3.94 1.43
C SER A 63 15.64 -3.01 0.45
N VAL A 64 14.32 -3.09 0.43
CA VAL A 64 13.42 -2.19 -0.30
C VAL A 64 12.56 -1.48 0.74
N SER A 65 12.37 -0.18 0.58
CA SER A 65 11.57 0.64 1.50
C SER A 65 10.45 1.36 0.75
N GLY A 66 9.31 1.51 1.42
CA GLY A 66 8.10 2.15 0.91
C GLY A 66 6.98 2.07 1.96
N PRO A 67 5.74 2.44 1.60
CA PRO A 67 4.59 2.33 2.49
C PRO A 67 4.44 0.91 3.04
N ALA A 68 4.24 0.79 4.35
CA ALA A 68 4.10 -0.51 5.01
C ALA A 68 2.62 -0.81 5.28
N ALA A 69 2.14 -1.97 4.83
CA ALA A 69 0.75 -2.38 5.01
C ALA A 69 0.34 -2.41 6.50
N GLY A 70 1.26 -2.79 7.41
CA GLY A 70 0.98 -2.83 8.85
C GLY A 70 0.80 -1.47 9.52
N LEU A 71 1.15 -0.36 8.85
CA LEU A 71 0.93 0.99 9.38
C LEU A 71 -0.35 1.63 8.84
N THR A 72 -1.08 0.94 7.96
CA THR A 72 -2.22 1.51 7.23
C THR A 72 -3.28 2.08 8.17
N VAL A 73 -3.62 1.33 9.22
CA VAL A 73 -4.62 1.68 10.24
C VAL A 73 -4.18 2.88 11.05
N ILE A 74 -2.94 2.83 11.53
CA ILE A 74 -2.35 3.88 12.37
C ILE A 74 -2.34 5.19 11.57
N VAL A 75 -1.98 5.14 10.30
CA VAL A 75 -2.02 6.31 9.41
C VAL A 75 -3.45 6.79 9.20
N LEU A 76 -4.43 5.91 8.98
CA LEU A 76 -5.82 6.33 8.85
C LEU A 76 -6.31 7.04 10.11
N GLU A 77 -6.13 6.41 11.27
CA GLU A 77 -6.56 6.95 12.55
C GLU A 77 -5.86 8.28 12.84
N ALA A 78 -4.56 8.38 12.54
CA ALA A 78 -3.80 9.61 12.63
C ALA A 78 -4.36 10.74 11.74
N ILE A 79 -4.71 10.42 10.49
CA ILE A 79 -5.31 11.41 9.57
C ILE A 79 -6.69 11.85 10.05
N GLN A 80 -7.49 10.93 10.61
CA GLN A 80 -8.85 11.23 11.10
C GLN A 80 -8.86 11.97 12.44
N SER A 81 -7.87 11.71 13.30
CA SER A 81 -7.75 12.33 14.62
C SER A 81 -7.09 13.71 14.59
N LEU A 82 -6.35 14.03 13.53
CA LEU A 82 -5.72 15.33 13.35
C LEU A 82 -6.59 16.29 12.51
N PRO A 83 -6.46 17.62 12.70
CA PRO A 83 -7.29 18.60 12.01
C PRO A 83 -7.15 18.62 10.49
N SER A 84 -5.99 18.19 9.98
CA SER A 84 -5.70 18.17 8.55
C SER A 84 -4.58 17.17 8.21
N TYR A 85 -4.55 16.76 6.93
CA TYR A 85 -3.48 15.92 6.40
C TYR A 85 -2.09 16.59 6.50
N GLN A 86 -2.02 17.92 6.37
CA GLN A 86 -0.79 18.70 6.52
C GLN A 86 -0.23 18.59 7.95
N VAL A 87 -1.11 18.60 8.96
CA VAL A 87 -0.72 18.39 10.37
C VAL A 87 -0.25 16.95 10.59
N PHE A 88 -0.88 15.97 9.95
CA PHE A 88 -0.37 14.59 9.93
C PHE A 88 1.04 14.50 9.34
N LEU A 89 1.32 15.17 8.22
CA LEU A 89 2.68 15.21 7.65
C LEU A 89 3.70 15.81 8.63
N ALA A 90 3.32 16.81 9.42
CA ALA A 90 4.19 17.35 10.47
C ALA A 90 4.47 16.31 11.57
N ALA A 91 3.46 15.52 11.97
CA ALA A 91 3.65 14.39 12.89
C ALA A 91 4.62 13.35 12.31
N VAL A 92 4.53 13.02 11.00
CA VAL A 92 5.47 12.11 10.32
C VAL A 92 6.91 12.65 10.33
N VAL A 93 7.11 13.96 10.13
CA VAL A 93 8.43 14.59 10.24
C VAL A 93 9.00 14.45 11.65
N ILE A 94 8.18 14.68 12.67
CA ILE A 94 8.59 14.54 14.07
C ILE A 94 8.90 13.07 14.41
N ALA A 95 8.07 12.13 13.94
CA ALA A 95 8.32 10.70 14.09
C ALA A 95 9.67 10.30 13.46
N GLY A 96 9.98 10.82 12.26
CA GLY A 96 11.28 10.63 11.62
C GLY A 96 12.45 11.19 12.44
N ALA A 97 12.28 12.38 13.03
CA ALA A 97 13.28 12.96 13.92
C ALA A 97 13.49 12.12 15.20
N LEU A 98 12.42 11.60 15.78
CA LEU A 98 12.47 10.69 16.92
C LEU A 98 13.17 9.37 16.56
N GLN A 99 12.90 8.80 15.40
CA GLN A 99 13.58 7.59 14.91
C GLN A 99 15.09 7.84 14.72
N ILE A 100 15.49 9.00 14.23
CA ILE A 100 16.91 9.39 14.14
C ILE A 100 17.52 9.49 15.55
N ALA A 101 16.82 10.10 16.50
CA ALA A 101 17.28 10.18 17.89
C ALA A 101 17.46 8.79 18.52
N PHE A 102 16.53 7.87 18.29
CA PHE A 102 16.63 6.46 18.72
C PHE A 102 17.76 5.69 18.04
N SER A 103 18.05 5.99 16.78
CA SER A 103 19.20 5.43 16.08
C SER A 103 20.52 5.85 16.73
N ILE A 104 20.65 7.14 17.07
CA ILE A 104 21.86 7.70 17.70
C ILE A 104 22.05 7.15 19.12
N SER A 105 20.97 7.00 19.89
CA SER A 105 21.01 6.38 21.22
C SER A 105 21.21 4.87 21.20
N ARG A 106 21.25 4.25 20.00
CA ARG A 106 21.32 2.80 19.79
C ARG A 106 20.14 2.04 20.42
N ALA A 107 19.00 2.70 20.59
CA ALA A 107 17.78 2.10 21.10
C ALA A 107 17.18 1.05 20.14
N GLY A 108 17.66 0.97 18.89
CA GLY A 108 17.25 -0.06 17.93
C GLY A 108 17.44 -1.50 18.42
N ILE A 109 18.34 -1.73 19.39
CA ILE A 109 18.52 -3.05 20.02
C ILE A 109 17.25 -3.54 20.73
N LEU A 110 16.37 -2.63 21.16
CA LEU A 110 15.09 -2.98 21.78
C LEU A 110 14.19 -3.80 20.85
N GLY A 111 14.32 -3.61 19.53
CA GLY A 111 13.59 -4.39 18.54
C GLY A 111 13.98 -5.89 18.55
N GLU A 112 15.21 -6.23 18.96
CA GLU A 112 15.66 -7.63 19.04
C GLU A 112 15.01 -8.39 20.21
N PHE A 113 14.43 -7.69 21.18
CA PHE A 113 13.74 -8.30 22.32
C PHE A 113 12.28 -8.66 22.03
N VAL A 114 11.74 -8.27 20.86
CA VAL A 114 10.39 -8.65 20.45
C VAL A 114 10.39 -10.13 20.07
N PRO A 115 9.63 -11.00 20.77
CA PRO A 115 9.62 -12.43 20.46
C PRO A 115 9.14 -12.70 19.03
N SER A 116 9.76 -13.66 18.36
CA SER A 116 9.36 -14.05 16.99
C SER A 116 7.91 -14.51 16.89
N SER A 117 7.37 -15.09 17.97
CA SER A 117 5.95 -15.46 18.07
C SER A 117 5.02 -14.24 18.01
N VAL A 118 5.41 -13.11 18.60
CA VAL A 118 4.66 -11.86 18.57
C VAL A 118 4.67 -11.28 17.16
N ILE A 119 5.83 -11.23 16.51
CA ILE A 119 5.96 -10.76 15.12
C ILE A 119 5.11 -11.61 14.17
N THR A 120 5.18 -12.94 14.33
CA THR A 120 4.40 -13.88 13.51
C THR A 120 2.90 -13.71 13.74
N GLY A 121 2.46 -13.57 14.99
CA GLY A 121 1.06 -13.31 15.33
C GLY A 121 0.55 -11.98 14.76
N MET A 122 1.35 -10.92 14.86
CA MET A 122 1.05 -9.61 14.27
C MET A 122 0.92 -9.66 12.75
N LEU A 123 1.87 -10.31 12.05
CA LEU A 123 1.82 -10.46 10.59
C LEU A 123 0.63 -11.32 10.14
N ALA A 124 0.29 -12.38 10.90
CA ALA A 124 -0.89 -13.20 10.64
C ALA A 124 -2.20 -12.42 10.82
N ALA A 125 -2.28 -11.59 11.86
CA ALA A 125 -3.43 -10.72 12.12
C ALA A 125 -3.61 -9.68 10.99
N ILE A 126 -2.56 -8.95 10.64
CA ILE A 126 -2.58 -7.99 9.53
C ILE A 126 -2.99 -8.68 8.22
N GLY A 127 -2.39 -9.84 7.92
CA GLY A 127 -2.73 -10.61 6.72
C GLY A 127 -4.22 -11.03 6.68
N LEU A 128 -4.75 -11.51 7.80
CA LEU A 128 -6.16 -11.89 7.92
C LEU A 128 -7.07 -10.67 7.75
N ILE A 129 -6.75 -9.54 8.39
CA ILE A 129 -7.55 -8.32 8.28
C ILE A 129 -7.57 -7.82 6.83
N LEU A 130 -6.42 -7.77 6.16
CA LEU A 130 -6.35 -7.39 4.75
C LEU A 130 -7.20 -8.31 3.88
N ILE A 131 -7.15 -9.64 4.07
CA ILE A 131 -8.00 -10.57 3.32
C ILE A 131 -9.49 -10.24 3.53
N LEU A 132 -9.91 -10.11 4.79
CA LEU A 132 -11.31 -9.85 5.13
C LEU A 132 -11.79 -8.50 4.55
N LYS A 133 -10.95 -7.46 4.62
CA LYS A 133 -11.30 -6.12 4.14
C LYS A 133 -11.23 -5.98 2.62
N GLN A 134 -10.50 -6.84 1.91
CA GLN A 134 -10.42 -6.81 0.43
C GLN A 134 -11.52 -7.63 -0.27
N ILE A 135 -12.15 -8.61 0.39
CA ILE A 135 -13.24 -9.41 -0.21
C ILE A 135 -14.43 -8.55 -0.68
N PRO A 136 -14.93 -7.56 0.10
CA PRO A 136 -16.00 -6.66 -0.35
C PRO A 136 -15.68 -5.94 -1.67
N PHE A 137 -14.45 -5.42 -1.80
CA PHE A 137 -13.98 -4.77 -3.02
C PHE A 137 -13.90 -5.75 -4.19
N ALA A 138 -13.46 -6.98 -3.95
CA ALA A 138 -13.38 -8.02 -4.97
C ALA A 138 -14.76 -8.41 -5.54
N VAL A 139 -15.84 -8.27 -4.76
CA VAL A 139 -17.23 -8.52 -5.23
C VAL A 139 -17.98 -7.25 -5.64
N GLY A 140 -17.30 -6.10 -5.61
CA GLY A 140 -17.85 -4.80 -6.01
C GLY A 140 -18.83 -4.21 -5.00
N PHE A 141 -18.74 -4.61 -3.73
CA PHE A 141 -19.45 -3.97 -2.64
C PHE A 141 -18.59 -2.88 -2.01
N GLU A 142 -19.05 -1.65 -2.14
CA GLU A 142 -18.45 -0.48 -1.50
C GLU A 142 -19.14 -0.26 -0.14
N LYS A 143 -18.45 -0.66 0.93
CA LYS A 143 -18.71 -0.14 2.29
C LYS A 143 -17.45 0.54 2.81
N GLU A 144 -17.61 1.30 3.89
CA GLU A 144 -16.64 2.26 4.43
C GLU A 144 -15.16 1.90 4.30
N PHE A 145 -14.40 2.97 4.08
CA PHE A 145 -12.95 3.10 4.05
C PHE A 145 -12.10 1.87 4.45
N VAL A 146 -11.29 1.38 3.50
CA VAL A 146 -10.40 0.20 3.62
C VAL A 146 -9.52 0.22 4.87
N GLY A 147 -9.10 1.39 5.36
CA GLY A 147 -8.22 1.48 6.53
C GLY A 147 -8.90 1.33 7.88
N SER A 148 -10.23 1.23 7.93
CA SER A 148 -10.92 0.85 9.17
C SER A 148 -10.68 -0.64 9.44
N GLU A 149 -9.50 -1.01 9.90
CA GLU A 149 -9.21 -2.39 10.33
C GLU A 149 -9.97 -2.79 11.60
N ASN A 150 -10.75 -1.86 12.17
CA ASN A 150 -11.68 -2.12 13.25
C ASN A 150 -12.66 -3.22 12.85
N PHE A 151 -12.80 -4.21 13.75
CA PHE A 151 -13.76 -5.29 13.59
C PHE A 151 -15.20 -4.79 13.71
N ILE A 152 -15.42 -3.76 14.52
CA ILE A 152 -16.71 -3.08 14.69
C ILE A 152 -16.74 -1.90 13.72
N GLU A 153 -17.76 -1.85 12.87
CA GLU A 153 -17.96 -0.79 11.88
C GLU A 153 -18.82 0.34 12.48
N ALA A 154 -18.73 1.55 11.90
CA ALA A 154 -19.47 2.72 12.40
C ALA A 154 -21.00 2.53 12.37
N ASP A 155 -21.48 1.67 11.47
CA ASP A 155 -22.89 1.34 11.28
C ASP A 155 -23.46 0.40 12.37
N GLY A 156 -22.68 0.06 13.40
CA GLY A 156 -23.06 -0.88 14.45
C GLY A 156 -22.96 -2.36 14.04
N GLY A 157 -22.54 -2.64 12.81
CA GLY A 157 -22.19 -3.97 12.33
C GLY A 157 -20.74 -4.36 12.63
N ASN A 158 -20.31 -5.49 12.10
CA ASN A 158 -18.92 -5.93 12.14
C ASN A 158 -18.42 -6.41 10.75
N THR A 159 -17.12 -6.62 10.61
CA THR A 159 -16.49 -7.10 9.37
C THR A 159 -17.13 -8.38 8.81
N LEU A 160 -17.65 -9.27 9.67
CA LEU A 160 -18.32 -10.50 9.22
C LEU A 160 -19.72 -10.20 8.65
N SER A 161 -20.45 -9.26 9.25
CA SER A 161 -21.75 -8.83 8.74
C SER A 161 -21.64 -8.08 7.42
N SER A 162 -20.59 -7.25 7.23
CA SER A 162 -20.34 -6.61 5.95
C SER A 162 -19.93 -7.62 4.89
N LEU A 163 -19.10 -8.60 5.22
CA LEU A 163 -18.79 -9.73 4.34
C LEU A 163 -20.05 -10.50 3.92
N TRP A 164 -20.93 -10.79 4.88
CA TRP A 164 -22.19 -11.49 4.61
C TRP A 164 -23.04 -10.71 3.61
N ILE A 165 -23.30 -9.42 3.89
CA ILE A 165 -24.09 -8.53 3.01
C ILE A 165 -23.44 -8.38 1.63
N SER A 166 -22.11 -8.26 1.58
CA SER A 166 -21.35 -8.15 0.32
C SER A 166 -21.59 -9.36 -0.59
N LEU A 167 -21.62 -10.56 0.01
CA LEU A 167 -21.74 -11.82 -0.72
C LEU A 167 -23.19 -12.16 -1.09
N THR A 168 -24.18 -11.74 -0.30
CA THR A 168 -25.58 -12.14 -0.48
C THR A 168 -26.47 -11.09 -1.14
N GLU A 169 -26.26 -9.80 -0.86
CA GLU A 169 -27.23 -8.75 -1.20
C GLU A 169 -26.72 -7.78 -2.28
N ARG A 170 -25.41 -7.57 -2.38
CA ARG A 170 -24.83 -6.51 -3.24
C ARG A 170 -23.62 -6.98 -4.04
N LEU A 171 -23.77 -8.10 -4.72
CA LEU A 171 -22.74 -8.63 -5.60
C LEU A 171 -22.80 -7.93 -6.96
N THR A 172 -21.71 -7.28 -7.36
CA THR A 172 -21.54 -6.76 -8.72
C THR A 172 -20.89 -7.85 -9.58
N PRO A 173 -21.61 -8.47 -10.54
CA PRO A 173 -21.11 -9.66 -11.23
C PRO A 173 -19.79 -9.42 -11.97
N GLY A 174 -19.62 -8.25 -12.59
CA GLY A 174 -18.39 -7.90 -13.28
C GLY A 174 -17.18 -7.81 -12.36
N ALA A 175 -17.34 -7.20 -11.17
CA ALA A 175 -16.29 -7.11 -10.16
C ALA A 175 -15.87 -8.50 -9.70
N ALA A 176 -16.84 -9.34 -9.32
CA ALA A 176 -16.59 -10.69 -8.84
C ALA A 176 -15.87 -11.56 -9.88
N ILE A 177 -16.31 -11.51 -11.15
CA ILE A 177 -15.67 -12.26 -12.24
C ILE A 177 -14.22 -11.82 -12.44
N ILE A 178 -13.98 -10.51 -12.54
CA ILE A 178 -12.62 -9.97 -12.71
C ILE A 178 -11.76 -10.33 -11.51
N GLY A 179 -12.24 -10.08 -10.29
CA GLY A 179 -11.52 -10.35 -9.05
C GLY A 179 -11.14 -11.82 -8.91
N ILE A 180 -12.10 -12.74 -9.02
CA ILE A 180 -11.83 -14.19 -8.92
C ILE A 180 -10.86 -14.65 -10.00
N THR A 181 -11.05 -14.23 -11.26
CA THR A 181 -10.18 -14.62 -12.38
C THR A 181 -8.75 -14.13 -12.16
N CYS A 182 -8.61 -12.88 -11.73
CA CYS A 182 -7.33 -12.26 -11.40
C CYS A 182 -6.63 -12.97 -10.24
N THR A 183 -7.34 -13.28 -9.16
CA THR A 183 -6.78 -13.99 -7.99
C THR A 183 -6.35 -15.41 -8.33
N VAL A 184 -7.20 -16.17 -9.03
CA VAL A 184 -6.87 -17.53 -9.48
C VAL A 184 -5.66 -17.51 -10.40
N PHE A 185 -5.61 -16.56 -11.34
CA PHE A 185 -4.47 -16.40 -12.22
C PHE A 185 -3.20 -16.03 -11.46
N LEU A 186 -3.27 -15.15 -10.45
CA LEU A 186 -2.11 -14.78 -9.64
C LEU A 186 -1.49 -16.00 -8.94
N PHE A 187 -2.30 -16.86 -8.34
CA PHE A 187 -1.83 -18.11 -7.73
C PHE A 187 -1.28 -19.10 -8.77
N ALA A 188 -1.89 -19.13 -9.97
CA ALA A 188 -1.42 -19.97 -11.06
C ALA A 188 -0.10 -19.45 -11.67
N TRP A 189 0.13 -18.13 -11.64
CA TRP A 189 1.29 -17.48 -12.26
C TRP A 189 2.61 -18.05 -11.74
N ASP A 190 2.74 -18.27 -10.43
CA ASP A 190 3.98 -18.81 -9.86
C ASP A 190 4.35 -20.19 -10.42
N LYS A 191 3.34 -20.98 -10.81
CA LYS A 191 3.53 -22.29 -11.44
C LYS A 191 3.77 -22.20 -12.95
N PHE A 192 3.07 -21.29 -13.63
CA PHE A 192 3.06 -21.20 -15.10
C PHE A 192 3.98 -20.10 -15.68
N LYS A 193 4.68 -19.34 -14.85
CA LYS A 193 5.52 -18.22 -15.32
C LYS A 193 6.53 -18.69 -16.38
N PRO A 194 6.69 -17.96 -17.49
CA PRO A 194 7.67 -18.28 -18.50
C PRO A 194 9.09 -18.36 -17.91
N LYS A 195 9.75 -19.51 -18.06
CA LYS A 195 11.11 -19.72 -17.55
C LYS A 195 12.18 -19.14 -18.48
N GLN A 196 11.83 -18.85 -19.72
CA GLN A 196 12.73 -18.37 -20.77
C GLN A 196 12.08 -17.19 -21.53
N GLY A 197 12.91 -16.35 -22.13
CA GLY A 197 12.48 -15.19 -22.92
C GLY A 197 12.18 -13.92 -22.11
N PRO A 198 11.69 -12.86 -22.78
CA PRO A 198 11.49 -11.54 -22.17
C PRO A 198 10.41 -11.54 -21.09
N PHE A 199 9.43 -12.45 -21.17
CA PHE A 199 8.33 -12.56 -20.21
C PHE A 199 8.75 -13.10 -18.83
N LYS A 200 9.97 -13.61 -18.68
CA LYS A 200 10.52 -14.01 -17.37
C LYS A 200 10.60 -12.84 -16.39
N LEU A 201 10.80 -11.63 -16.90
CA LEU A 201 10.92 -10.42 -16.10
C LEU A 201 9.56 -9.82 -15.72
N LEU A 202 8.44 -10.39 -16.21
CA LEU A 202 7.13 -9.81 -15.97
C LEU A 202 6.63 -10.22 -14.57
N PRO A 203 6.36 -9.26 -13.66
CA PRO A 203 5.82 -9.60 -12.35
C PRO A 203 4.36 -10.03 -12.43
N GLY A 204 3.98 -11.08 -11.69
CA GLY A 204 2.61 -11.57 -11.61
C GLY A 204 1.58 -10.48 -11.27
N PRO A 205 1.81 -9.62 -10.25
CA PRO A 205 0.91 -8.52 -9.91
C PRO A 205 0.64 -7.56 -11.07
N LEU A 206 1.67 -7.24 -11.87
CA LEU A 206 1.51 -6.35 -13.03
C LEU A 206 0.64 -6.98 -14.12
N VAL A 207 0.85 -8.28 -14.39
CA VAL A 207 0.04 -9.03 -15.36
C VAL A 207 -1.43 -9.03 -14.94
N VAL A 208 -1.68 -9.21 -13.65
CA VAL A 208 -3.04 -9.19 -13.10
C VAL A 208 -3.68 -7.80 -13.19
N VAL A 209 -2.94 -6.72 -12.96
CA VAL A 209 -3.45 -5.36 -13.19
C VAL A 209 -3.86 -5.16 -14.65
N VAL A 210 -2.99 -5.53 -15.59
CA VAL A 210 -3.30 -5.44 -17.04
C VAL A 210 -4.53 -6.28 -17.39
N MET A 211 -4.62 -7.49 -16.85
CA MET A 211 -5.77 -8.38 -17.04
C MET A 211 -7.06 -7.78 -16.49
N GLY A 212 -7.02 -7.14 -15.33
CA GLY A 212 -8.17 -6.43 -14.76
C GLY A 212 -8.64 -5.28 -15.64
N VAL A 213 -7.70 -4.47 -16.14
CA VAL A 213 -7.99 -3.35 -17.07
C VAL A 213 -8.60 -3.86 -18.37
N VAL A 214 -8.00 -4.88 -19.00
CA VAL A 214 -8.51 -5.48 -20.24
C VAL A 214 -9.85 -6.16 -19.99
N GLY A 215 -10.01 -6.88 -18.88
CA GLY A 215 -11.25 -7.53 -18.50
C GLY A 215 -12.39 -6.52 -18.34
N ASN A 216 -12.13 -5.39 -17.67
CA ASN A 216 -13.12 -4.31 -17.55
C ASN A 216 -13.46 -3.67 -18.90
N ALA A 217 -12.47 -3.44 -19.76
CA ALA A 217 -12.68 -2.90 -21.10
C ALA A 217 -13.51 -3.85 -21.99
N LEU A 218 -13.30 -5.16 -21.88
CA LEU A 218 -14.10 -6.16 -22.59
C LEU A 218 -15.55 -6.19 -22.06
N LEU A 219 -15.76 -6.11 -20.74
CA LEU A 219 -17.10 -5.98 -20.18
C LEU A 219 -17.81 -4.73 -20.71
N ALA A 220 -17.12 -3.59 -20.79
CA ALA A 220 -17.68 -2.36 -21.35
C ALA A 220 -18.13 -2.50 -22.82
N LEU A 221 -17.52 -3.40 -23.59
CA LEU A 221 -17.90 -3.67 -24.99
C LEU A 221 -19.05 -4.67 -25.12
N PHE A 222 -19.01 -5.77 -24.35
CA PHE A 222 -19.95 -6.90 -24.52
C PHE A 222 -21.14 -6.87 -23.57
N LYS A 223 -20.95 -6.35 -22.34
CA LYS A 223 -22.00 -6.23 -21.31
C LYS A 223 -21.77 -4.97 -20.46
N PRO A 224 -22.14 -3.78 -20.98
CA PRO A 224 -21.89 -2.51 -20.31
C PRO A 224 -22.45 -2.42 -18.88
N GLU A 225 -23.55 -3.12 -18.59
CA GLU A 225 -24.16 -3.19 -17.25
C GLU A 225 -23.25 -3.80 -16.18
N TRP A 226 -22.29 -4.63 -16.59
CA TRP A 226 -21.35 -5.29 -15.68
C TRP A 226 -19.98 -4.58 -15.65
N ALA A 227 -19.78 -3.57 -16.49
CA ALA A 227 -18.54 -2.82 -16.50
C ALA A 227 -18.38 -2.02 -15.20
N LEU A 228 -17.17 -2.01 -14.66
CA LEU A 228 -16.82 -1.28 -13.45
C LEU A 228 -16.78 0.22 -13.75
N GLY A 229 -17.62 0.97 -13.05
CA GLY A 229 -17.63 2.42 -13.09
C GLY A 229 -16.45 3.07 -12.36
N PRO A 230 -16.30 4.40 -12.46
CA PRO A 230 -15.17 5.14 -11.89
C PRO A 230 -14.99 4.99 -10.38
N LYS A 231 -16.05 4.63 -9.65
CA LYS A 231 -16.02 4.43 -8.20
C LYS A 231 -15.22 3.19 -7.78
N HIS A 232 -15.25 2.15 -8.61
CA HIS A 232 -14.50 0.91 -8.40
C HIS A 232 -13.06 0.98 -8.92
N LEU A 233 -12.67 2.10 -9.55
CA LEU A 233 -11.35 2.27 -10.16
C LEU A 233 -10.48 3.18 -9.28
N VAL A 234 -9.19 2.85 -9.19
CA VAL A 234 -8.21 3.69 -8.50
C VAL A 234 -7.94 4.95 -9.34
N GLN A 235 -8.44 6.10 -8.89
CA GLN A 235 -8.32 7.36 -9.60
C GLN A 235 -7.04 8.09 -9.21
N VAL A 236 -5.95 7.79 -9.90
CA VAL A 236 -4.69 8.53 -9.73
C VAL A 236 -4.87 9.95 -10.29
N PRO A 237 -4.56 11.01 -9.53
CA PRO A 237 -4.63 12.37 -10.06
C PRO A 237 -3.60 12.54 -11.19
N ILE A 238 -4.07 12.95 -12.36
CA ILE A 238 -3.24 13.22 -13.54
C ILE A 238 -3.10 14.74 -13.66
N ALA A 239 -1.87 15.23 -13.62
CA ALA A 239 -1.60 16.65 -13.85
C ALA A 239 -1.66 16.97 -15.34
N ALA A 240 -2.51 17.93 -15.72
CA ALA A 240 -2.59 18.43 -17.10
C ALA A 240 -1.38 19.31 -17.46
N ASP A 241 -0.90 20.09 -16.48
CA ASP A 241 0.17 21.06 -16.63
C ASP A 241 1.16 20.99 -15.45
N PHE A 242 2.30 21.67 -15.59
CA PHE A 242 3.34 21.69 -14.56
C PHE A 242 2.85 22.24 -13.21
N ASP A 243 2.03 23.29 -13.22
CA ASP A 243 1.48 23.87 -11.98
C ASP A 243 0.55 22.89 -11.25
N ALA A 244 -0.26 22.16 -12.01
CA ALA A 244 -1.11 21.10 -11.46
C ALA A 244 -0.27 19.96 -10.87
N PHE A 245 0.88 19.65 -11.48
CA PHE A 245 1.82 18.66 -10.95
C PHE A 245 2.45 19.11 -9.62
N VAL A 246 2.89 20.37 -9.53
CA VAL A 246 3.41 20.94 -8.27
C VAL A 246 2.32 20.96 -7.20
N GLY A 247 1.06 21.23 -7.58
CA GLY A 247 -0.09 21.18 -6.68
C GLY A 247 -0.41 19.81 -6.08
N LEU A 248 0.15 18.71 -6.60
CA LEU A 248 0.03 17.38 -6.00
C LEU A 248 0.91 17.20 -4.75
N PHE A 249 1.90 18.07 -4.55
CA PHE A 249 2.78 18.03 -3.39
C PHE A 249 2.16 18.81 -2.24
N THR A 250 1.99 18.14 -1.11
CA THR A 250 1.51 18.74 0.13
C THR A 250 2.67 18.83 1.11
N PHE A 251 2.85 20.00 1.73
CA PHE A 251 3.88 20.24 2.74
C PHE A 251 3.32 20.12 4.16
N PRO A 252 4.16 19.76 5.14
CA PRO A 252 3.77 19.69 6.54
C PRO A 252 3.38 21.05 7.09
N ASP A 253 2.33 21.08 7.92
CA ASP A 253 1.91 22.26 8.69
C ASP A 253 2.26 22.07 10.18
N PHE A 254 3.17 22.90 10.67
CA PHE A 254 3.63 22.89 12.06
C PHE A 254 2.80 23.80 12.98
N SER A 255 1.70 24.39 12.50
CA SER A 255 0.81 25.24 13.31
C SER A 255 0.29 24.52 14.58
N ALA A 256 0.09 23.20 14.50
CA ALA A 256 -0.40 22.37 15.60
C ALA A 256 0.71 21.78 16.49
N ILE A 257 1.96 22.27 16.43
CA ILE A 257 3.07 21.72 17.22
C ILE A 257 2.87 21.79 18.74
N GLY A 258 2.02 22.70 19.21
CA GLY A 258 1.63 22.79 20.63
C GLY A 258 0.55 21.78 21.06
N SER A 259 -0.04 21.03 20.12
CA SER A 259 -1.13 20.11 20.41
C SER A 259 -0.61 18.76 20.91
N THR A 260 -1.22 18.25 21.98
CA THR A 260 -0.90 16.91 22.50
C THR A 260 -1.18 15.83 21.47
N ALA A 261 -2.24 15.99 20.68
CA ALA A 261 -2.64 15.04 19.64
C ALA A 261 -1.53 14.80 18.61
N LEU A 262 -0.89 15.86 18.11
CA LEU A 262 0.22 15.73 17.16
C LEU A 262 1.41 14.97 17.75
N TRP A 263 1.76 15.23 19.01
CA TRP A 263 2.86 14.52 19.67
C TRP A 263 2.52 13.06 19.97
N THR A 264 1.29 12.77 20.39
CA THR A 264 0.86 11.38 20.60
C THR A 264 0.92 10.61 19.30
N THR A 265 0.42 11.17 18.20
CA THR A 265 0.49 10.56 16.86
C THR A 265 1.93 10.38 16.37
N ALA A 266 2.83 11.32 16.66
CA ALA A 266 4.23 11.21 16.22
C ALA A 266 5.04 10.16 17.00
N ILE A 267 4.61 9.80 18.22
CA ILE A 267 5.30 8.83 19.08
C ILE A 267 4.81 7.40 18.81
N THR A 268 3.53 7.23 18.51
CA THR A 268 2.92 5.93 18.12
C THR A 268 3.36 5.50 16.73
#